data_AF-A0A820W509-F1
#
_entry.id   AF-A0A820W509-F1
#
_cell.length_a   1.000
_cell.length_b   1.000
_cell.length_c   1.000
_cell.angle_alpha   90.00
_cell.angle_beta   90.00
_cell.angle_gamma   90.00
#
_symmetry.space_group_name_H-M   'P 1'
#
loop_
_entity.id
_entity.type
_entity.pdbx_description
1 polymer ?
#
loop_
_entity_poly.entity_id
_entity_poly.type
_entity_poly.pdbx_seq_one_letter_code
_entity_poly.pdbx_strand_id
1 'polypeptide(L)'
;MFLLHGAKERPRQEWDKLFSATNWSVQSRVPFSGHTITLAKRDATIKDILPSTFARRKTCVRKVVLPIAGLGMRMRPQSTILPKAFLPIVHSNSNAWKCRPVLDLLLQEIFTKETDIEQVLFVIAPSQLHLFQSYFSSYPHQSIDYILQQSPKGFGHAILQTEQYIDNEPFVVMLSDHLYQSNNNQSCLEQLLDAYRQNIAGESVMGLTGVMKCSLEQVSETGLLQS
;
A
#
# COMPACT_ATOMS: atom_id res chain seq x y z
N MET A 1 3.23 3.87 1.44
CA MET A 1 1.92 3.40 1.93
C MET A 1 0.85 4.22 1.20
N PHE A 2 -0.22 3.58 0.74
CA PHE A 2 -1.30 4.23 0.02
C PHE A 2 -2.62 3.98 0.74
N LEU A 3 -3.57 4.90 0.69
CA LEU A 3 -4.92 4.69 1.18
C LEU A 3 -5.90 4.99 0.05
N LEU A 4 -6.66 3.97 -0.35
CA LEU A 4 -7.51 3.99 -1.54
C LEU A 4 -8.99 4.05 -1.16
N HIS A 5 -9.77 4.80 -1.93
CA HIS A 5 -11.22 4.92 -1.75
C HIS A 5 -11.97 4.09 -2.80
N GLY A 6 -12.33 2.84 -2.44
CA GLY A 6 -13.07 1.93 -3.31
C GLY A 6 -12.27 1.42 -4.51
N ALA A 7 -12.29 0.12 -4.76
CA ALA A 7 -11.74 -0.48 -5.97
C ALA A 7 -12.90 -0.99 -6.83
N LYS A 8 -12.94 -0.61 -8.12
CA LYS A 8 -13.81 -1.24 -9.11
C LYS A 8 -13.02 -1.59 -10.36
N GLU A 9 -13.32 -2.75 -10.98
CA GLU A 9 -12.81 -3.10 -12.31
C GLU A 9 -13.12 -1.99 -13.33
N ARG A 10 -12.06 -1.51 -13.99
CA ARG A 10 -12.14 -0.49 -15.03
C ARG A 10 -11.09 -0.76 -16.13
N PRO A 11 -11.45 -0.75 -17.43
CA PRO A 11 -10.48 -0.79 -18.52
C PRO A 11 -9.44 0.34 -18.42
N ARG A 12 -8.26 0.19 -19.04
CA ARG A 12 -7.15 1.18 -18.97
C ARG A 12 -7.58 2.62 -19.34
N GLN A 13 -8.51 2.75 -20.31
CA GLN A 13 -9.11 4.04 -20.69
C GLN A 13 -10.02 4.62 -19.60
N GLU A 14 -10.62 3.77 -18.77
CA GLU A 14 -11.39 4.19 -17.62
C GLU A 14 -10.53 4.50 -16.39
N TRP A 15 -9.32 3.94 -16.28
CA TRP A 15 -8.31 4.43 -15.34
C TRP A 15 -7.88 5.84 -15.69
N ASP A 16 -7.60 6.14 -16.97
CA ASP A 16 -7.32 7.52 -17.41
C ASP A 16 -8.51 8.46 -17.13
N LYS A 17 -9.76 7.99 -17.30
CA LYS A 17 -10.95 8.75 -16.89
C LYS A 17 -11.10 8.88 -15.37
N LEU A 18 -10.70 7.89 -14.59
CA LEU A 18 -10.77 7.91 -13.12
C LEU A 18 -9.69 8.82 -12.53
N PHE A 19 -8.49 8.83 -13.09
CA PHE A 19 -7.49 9.89 -12.82
C PHE A 19 -8.07 11.26 -13.16
N SER A 20 -8.65 11.43 -14.36
CA SER A 20 -9.31 12.69 -14.76
C SER A 20 -10.49 13.08 -13.83
N ALA A 21 -11.26 12.11 -13.32
CA ALA A 21 -12.43 12.33 -12.45
C ALA A 21 -12.09 12.49 -10.96
N THR A 22 -10.85 12.15 -10.55
CA THR A 22 -10.32 12.38 -9.20
C THR A 22 -9.56 13.69 -9.10
N ASN A 23 -9.82 14.60 -10.05
CA ASN A 23 -9.13 15.86 -10.24
C ASN A 23 -7.62 15.69 -10.51
N TRP A 24 -7.17 14.60 -11.12
CA TRP A 24 -5.79 14.46 -11.60
C TRP A 24 -5.74 14.65 -13.11
N SER A 25 -5.04 15.69 -13.58
CA SER A 25 -4.76 15.94 -14.98
C SER A 25 -3.38 15.40 -15.35
N VAL A 26 -3.32 14.54 -16.38
CA VAL A 26 -2.05 14.14 -16.99
C VAL A 26 -1.45 15.37 -17.67
N GLN A 27 -0.33 15.84 -17.13
CA GLN A 27 0.39 17.02 -17.62
C GLN A 27 1.27 16.68 -18.82
N SER A 28 1.98 15.55 -18.73
CA SER A 28 2.81 15.07 -19.83
C SER A 28 3.14 13.60 -19.69
N ARG A 29 3.54 13.01 -20.80
CA ARG A 29 4.06 11.65 -20.86
C ARG A 29 5.47 11.72 -21.41
N VAL A 30 6.44 11.41 -20.57
CA VAL A 30 7.86 11.55 -20.90
C VAL A 30 8.42 10.16 -21.16
N PRO A 31 8.97 9.89 -22.36
CA PRO A 31 9.72 8.66 -22.59
C PRO A 31 11.00 8.69 -21.74
N PHE A 32 11.21 7.64 -20.95
CA PHE A 32 12.38 7.48 -20.09
C PHE A 32 12.82 6.01 -20.09
N SER A 33 14.03 5.74 -20.56
CA SER A 33 14.65 4.40 -20.55
C SER A 33 13.74 3.29 -21.10
N GLY A 34 13.14 3.52 -22.27
CA GLY A 34 12.24 2.54 -22.93
C GLY A 34 10.85 2.42 -22.31
N HIS A 35 10.54 3.21 -21.28
CA HIS A 35 9.24 3.27 -20.62
C HIS A 35 8.62 4.66 -20.77
N THR A 36 7.33 4.80 -20.51
CA THR A 36 6.65 6.10 -20.52
C THR A 36 6.27 6.48 -19.10
N ILE A 37 6.90 7.53 -18.57
CA ILE A 37 6.54 8.13 -17.28
C ILE A 37 5.38 9.08 -17.53
N THR A 38 4.29 8.91 -16.79
CA THR A 38 3.14 9.82 -16.86
C THR A 38 3.23 10.79 -15.68
N LEU A 39 3.45 12.06 -15.99
CA LEU A 39 3.39 13.15 -15.02
C LEU A 39 1.93 13.60 -14.92
N ALA A 40 1.33 13.45 -13.74
CA ALA A 40 -0.02 13.90 -13.46
C ALA A 40 0.00 14.89 -12.29
N LYS A 41 -0.80 15.95 -12.42
CA LYS A 41 -0.99 16.99 -11.41
C LYS A 41 -2.42 16.93 -10.92
N ARG A 42 -2.63 17.20 -9.64
CA ARG A 42 -3.98 17.30 -9.08
C ARG A 42 -4.51 18.73 -9.14
N ASP A 43 -5.62 18.95 -9.85
CA ASP A 43 -6.31 20.23 -9.97
C ASP A 43 -7.31 20.39 -8.82
N ALA A 44 -6.87 20.96 -7.69
CA ALA A 44 -7.74 21.23 -6.56
C ALA A 44 -8.72 22.38 -6.88
N THR A 45 -9.97 22.07 -7.22
CA THR A 45 -11.08 23.01 -7.06
C THR A 45 -12.26 22.33 -6.36
N ILE A 46 -12.51 22.73 -5.12
CA ILE A 46 -13.58 22.22 -4.27
C ILE A 46 -14.82 23.10 -4.46
N LYS A 47 -15.92 22.52 -4.93
CA LYS A 47 -17.30 22.92 -4.59
C LYS A 47 -18.29 21.83 -5.01
N ASP A 48 -18.78 21.09 -4.03
CA ASP A 48 -20.21 20.84 -3.75
C ASP A 48 -20.50 19.45 -3.12
N ILE A 49 -20.79 19.52 -1.81
CA ILE A 49 -21.85 18.86 -1.04
C ILE A 49 -21.94 17.31 -1.04
N LEU A 50 -21.78 16.73 0.15
CA LEU A 50 -22.47 15.49 0.55
C LEU A 50 -23.14 15.63 1.93
N PRO A 51 -24.34 15.04 2.14
CA PRO A 51 -25.08 15.12 3.41
C PRO A 51 -24.38 14.39 4.56
N SER A 52 -24.52 14.95 5.77
CA SER A 52 -23.82 14.58 7.01
C SER A 52 -24.05 13.13 7.51
N THR A 53 -25.06 12.42 7.03
CA THR A 53 -25.33 11.03 7.42
C THR A 53 -24.52 9.99 6.62
N PHE A 54 -23.99 10.34 5.45
CA PHE A 54 -23.12 9.49 4.62
C PHE A 54 -21.63 9.59 4.98
N ALA A 55 -21.23 10.65 5.69
CA ALA A 55 -19.83 10.93 6.02
C ALA A 55 -19.21 9.92 7.00
N ARG A 56 -20.01 9.32 7.89
CA ARG A 56 -19.51 8.52 9.02
C ARG A 56 -18.97 7.14 8.63
N ARG A 57 -19.38 6.56 7.50
CA ARG A 57 -18.86 5.27 6.98
C ARG A 57 -17.61 5.41 6.10
N LYS A 58 -17.35 6.59 5.51
CA LYS A 58 -16.23 6.80 4.56
C LYS A 58 -14.85 7.00 5.21
N THR A 59 -14.77 7.24 6.52
CA THR A 59 -13.51 7.60 7.20
C THR A 59 -12.93 6.47 8.05
N CYS A 60 -13.71 5.43 8.35
CA CYS A 60 -13.25 4.30 9.16
C CYS A 60 -12.57 3.28 8.25
N VAL A 61 -11.24 3.29 8.28
CA VAL A 61 -10.39 2.37 7.52
C VAL A 61 -10.11 1.17 8.41
N ARG A 62 -10.58 -0.01 8.02
CA ARG A 62 -10.47 -1.24 8.82
C ARG A 62 -9.70 -2.37 8.13
N LYS A 63 -9.37 -2.18 6.85
CA LYS A 63 -8.76 -3.20 5.98
C LYS A 63 -7.40 -2.74 5.47
N VAL A 64 -6.41 -3.62 5.54
CA VAL A 64 -5.07 -3.44 4.94
C VAL A 64 -4.84 -4.50 3.88
N VAL A 65 -4.35 -4.11 2.70
CA VAL A 65 -3.93 -4.98 1.61
C VAL A 65 -2.40 -5.01 1.53
N LEU A 66 -1.83 -6.21 1.55
CA LEU A 66 -0.40 -6.48 1.40
C LEU A 66 -0.16 -7.33 0.14
N PRO A 67 0.30 -6.74 -0.98
CA PRO A 67 0.65 -7.49 -2.17
C PRO A 67 2.06 -8.10 -2.07
N ILE A 68 2.12 -9.43 -1.90
CA ILE A 68 3.34 -10.22 -1.65
C ILE A 68 3.60 -11.26 -2.78
N ALA A 69 2.69 -11.38 -3.74
CA ALA A 69 2.77 -12.34 -4.86
C ALA A 69 3.95 -12.12 -5.85
N GLY A 70 4.78 -11.09 -5.64
CA GLY A 70 5.94 -10.83 -6.49
C GLY A 70 7.07 -11.84 -6.30
N LEU A 71 7.68 -12.28 -7.40
CA LEU A 71 8.79 -13.26 -7.42
C LEU A 71 10.14 -12.73 -6.86
N GLY A 72 10.18 -11.47 -6.43
CA GLY A 72 11.34 -10.89 -5.76
C GLY A 72 12.64 -10.85 -6.59
N MET A 73 12.59 -10.91 -7.92
CA MET A 73 13.76 -11.21 -8.79
C MET A 73 15.03 -10.37 -8.54
N ARG A 74 14.90 -9.14 -8.02
CA ARG A 74 16.04 -8.26 -7.66
C ARG A 74 16.78 -8.68 -6.38
N MET A 75 16.21 -9.58 -5.59
CA MET A 75 16.73 -10.09 -4.30
C MET A 75 17.09 -11.58 -4.41
N ARG A 76 17.44 -12.05 -5.61
CA ARG A 76 17.89 -13.44 -5.81
C ARG A 76 19.38 -13.55 -5.42
N PRO A 77 19.82 -14.70 -4.87
CA PRO A 77 19.08 -15.97 -4.75
C PRO A 77 18.12 -16.07 -3.56
N GLN A 78 18.20 -15.21 -2.54
CA GLN A 78 17.46 -15.34 -1.27
C GLN A 78 15.93 -15.39 -1.47
N SER A 79 15.40 -14.54 -2.34
CA SER A 79 13.97 -14.49 -2.69
C SER A 79 13.44 -15.70 -3.46
N THR A 80 14.32 -16.59 -3.92
CA THR A 80 13.96 -17.85 -4.56
C THR A 80 13.43 -18.87 -3.55
N ILE A 81 13.90 -18.79 -2.31
CA ILE A 81 13.60 -19.74 -1.24
C ILE A 81 12.52 -19.18 -0.30
N LEU A 82 12.61 -17.89 0.03
CA LEU A 82 11.65 -17.21 0.92
C LEU A 82 11.08 -15.97 0.23
N PRO A 83 9.77 -15.72 0.30
CA PRO A 83 9.21 -14.45 -0.16
C PRO A 83 9.88 -13.28 0.57
N LYS A 84 10.00 -12.13 -0.08
CA LYS A 84 10.65 -10.94 0.49
C LYS A 84 10.14 -10.58 1.89
N ALA A 85 8.83 -10.70 2.11
CA ALA A 85 8.20 -10.43 3.42
C ALA A 85 8.72 -11.34 4.55
N PHE A 86 9.27 -12.53 4.24
CA PHE A 86 9.83 -13.46 5.22
C PHE A 86 11.33 -13.30 5.42
N LEU A 87 11.99 -12.38 4.69
CA LEU A 87 13.41 -12.18 4.86
C LEU A 87 13.71 -11.66 6.28
N PRO A 88 14.71 -12.23 6.96
CA PRO A 88 15.04 -11.84 8.33
C PRO A 88 15.69 -10.46 8.36
N ILE A 89 15.19 -9.61 9.26
CA ILE A 89 15.82 -8.36 9.66
C ILE A 89 16.41 -8.55 11.06
N VAL A 90 17.71 -8.32 11.14
CA VAL A 90 18.45 -8.36 12.39
C VAL A 90 18.56 -6.94 12.92
N HIS A 91 18.12 -6.73 14.16
CA HIS A 91 18.23 -5.44 14.82
C HIS A 91 18.72 -5.63 16.26
N SER A 92 19.59 -4.73 16.70
CA SER A 92 20.07 -4.65 18.08
C SER A 92 19.22 -3.67 18.86
N ASN A 93 18.46 -4.14 19.85
CA ASN A 93 17.82 -3.25 20.81
C ASN A 93 18.10 -3.77 22.22
N SER A 94 18.65 -2.91 23.09
CA SER A 94 18.75 -3.14 24.54
C SER A 94 19.42 -4.48 24.90
N ASN A 95 20.71 -4.62 24.59
CA ASN A 95 21.61 -5.73 24.98
C ASN A 95 21.36 -7.12 24.37
N ALA A 96 20.45 -7.29 23.40
CA ALA A 96 20.31 -8.54 22.66
C ALA A 96 20.04 -8.33 21.17
N TRP A 97 20.65 -9.19 20.35
CA TRP A 97 20.32 -9.29 18.93
C TRP A 97 18.98 -9.99 18.77
N LYS A 98 18.05 -9.36 18.05
CA LYS A 98 16.78 -9.97 17.67
C LYS A 98 16.72 -10.10 16.16
N CYS A 99 16.22 -11.24 15.70
CA CYS A 99 15.96 -11.52 14.30
C CYS A 99 14.46 -11.71 14.12
N ARG A 100 13.83 -10.93 13.24
CA ARG A 100 12.41 -11.02 12.92
C ARG A 100 12.20 -10.85 11.42
N PRO A 101 11.25 -11.55 10.80
CA PRO A 101 10.94 -11.33 9.39
C PRO A 101 10.39 -9.91 9.16
N VAL A 102 10.57 -9.38 7.94
CA VAL A 102 9.94 -8.10 7.52
C VAL A 102 8.44 -8.09 7.82
N LEU A 103 7.77 -9.23 7.63
CA LEU A 103 6.35 -9.42 7.88
C LEU A 103 5.97 -9.10 9.32
N ASP A 104 6.78 -9.47 10.31
CA ASP A 104 6.49 -9.13 11.72
C ASP A 104 6.54 -7.63 11.98
N LEU A 105 7.44 -6.93 11.31
CA LEU A 105 7.56 -5.47 11.43
C LEU A 105 6.35 -4.78 10.77
N LEU A 106 5.91 -5.29 9.62
CA LEU A 106 4.68 -4.83 8.97
C LEU A 106 3.46 -5.05 9.85
N LEU A 107 3.35 -6.22 10.47
CA LEU A 107 2.24 -6.54 11.37
C LEU A 107 2.27 -5.68 12.65
N GLN A 108 3.45 -5.33 13.16
CA GLN A 108 3.60 -4.40 14.29
C GLN A 108 3.16 -2.98 13.92
N GLU A 109 3.44 -2.56 12.69
CA GLU A 109 2.96 -1.27 12.15
C GLU A 109 1.44 -1.29 11.93
N ILE A 110 0.86 -2.43 11.54
CA ILE A 110 -0.58 -2.58 11.27
C ILE A 110 -1.38 -2.70 12.56
N PHE A 111 -0.94 -3.54 13.49
CA PHE A 111 -1.68 -3.87 14.71
C PHE A 111 -1.16 -3.07 15.90
N THR A 112 -1.20 -1.74 15.78
CA THR A 112 -1.03 -0.86 16.94
C THR A 112 -2.36 -0.69 17.66
N LYS A 113 -2.30 -0.33 18.95
CA LYS A 113 -3.50 -0.06 19.76
C LYS A 113 -4.32 1.15 19.29
N GLU A 114 -3.71 2.00 18.47
CA GLU A 114 -4.29 3.27 18.01
C GLU A 114 -4.96 3.16 16.63
N THR A 115 -4.90 1.97 16.01
CA THR A 115 -5.49 1.71 14.70
C THR A 115 -6.77 0.87 14.82
N ASP A 116 -7.75 1.16 13.96
CA ASP A 116 -9.02 0.41 13.87
C ASP A 116 -8.93 -0.74 12.83
N ILE A 117 -7.72 -1.25 12.55
CA ILE A 117 -7.53 -2.30 11.53
C ILE A 117 -7.99 -3.65 12.10
N GLU A 118 -9.00 -4.23 11.44
CA GLU A 118 -9.62 -5.50 11.81
C GLU A 118 -9.18 -6.65 10.90
N GLN A 119 -8.83 -6.32 9.65
CA GLN A 119 -8.60 -7.32 8.60
C GLN A 119 -7.37 -7.01 7.76
N VAL A 120 -6.57 -8.04 7.51
CA VAL A 120 -5.39 -7.98 6.63
C VAL A 120 -5.58 -8.96 5.47
N LEU A 121 -5.56 -8.40 4.26
CA LEU A 121 -5.69 -9.12 3.00
C LEU A 121 -4.31 -9.32 2.37
N PHE A 122 -3.80 -10.55 2.39
CA PHE A 122 -2.54 -10.89 1.75
C PHE A 122 -2.77 -11.34 0.31
N VAL A 123 -2.28 -10.57 -0.66
CA VAL A 123 -2.28 -11.00 -2.06
C VAL A 123 -1.00 -11.77 -2.35
N ILE A 124 -1.11 -13.10 -2.42
CA ILE A 124 0.03 -14.01 -2.49
C ILE A 124 -0.03 -14.88 -3.74
N ALA A 125 1.11 -15.43 -4.15
CA ALA A 125 1.14 -16.46 -5.18
C ALA A 125 0.62 -17.80 -4.61
N PRO A 126 -0.01 -18.67 -5.40
CA PRO A 126 -0.48 -19.98 -4.93
C PRO A 126 0.60 -20.82 -4.23
N SER A 127 1.85 -20.75 -4.72
CA SER A 127 2.99 -21.46 -4.13
C SER A 127 3.37 -20.98 -2.72
N GLN A 128 2.92 -19.79 -2.31
CA GLN A 128 3.21 -19.21 -0.99
C GLN A 128 2.15 -19.58 0.06
N LEU A 129 0.99 -20.11 -0.34
CA LEU A 129 -0.16 -20.30 0.55
C LEU A 129 0.18 -21.13 1.79
N HIS A 130 0.82 -22.29 1.61
CA HIS A 130 1.17 -23.17 2.72
C HIS A 130 2.12 -22.49 3.72
N LEU A 131 3.09 -21.70 3.23
CA LEU A 131 4.02 -20.96 4.08
C LEU A 131 3.27 -19.94 4.94
N PHE A 132 2.35 -19.18 4.34
CA PHE A 132 1.54 -18.20 5.07
C PHE A 132 0.60 -18.87 6.09
N GLN A 133 -0.12 -19.92 5.70
CA GLN A 133 -0.99 -20.66 6.63
C GLN A 133 -0.20 -21.24 7.80
N SER A 134 0.98 -21.80 7.53
CA SER A 134 1.86 -22.33 8.58
C SER A 134 2.32 -21.22 9.52
N TYR A 135 2.73 -20.07 8.96
CA TYR A 135 3.20 -18.92 9.73
C TYR A 135 2.12 -18.36 10.67
N PHE A 136 0.90 -18.22 10.15
CA PHE A 136 -0.21 -17.61 10.87
C PHE A 136 -1.05 -18.60 11.68
N SER A 137 -0.73 -19.90 11.66
CA SER A 137 -1.47 -20.94 12.39
C SER A 137 -1.62 -20.67 13.89
N SER A 138 -0.63 -19.99 14.49
CA SER A 138 -0.60 -19.63 15.91
C SER A 138 -0.85 -18.13 16.15
N TYR A 139 -1.25 -17.38 15.12
CA TYR A 139 -1.43 -15.92 15.25
C TYR A 139 -2.81 -15.62 15.87
N PRO A 140 -2.87 -14.84 16.97
CA PRO A 140 -4.10 -14.66 17.74
C PRO A 140 -5.13 -13.79 17.01
N HIS A 141 -6.31 -14.35 16.72
CA HIS A 141 -7.62 -13.72 16.51
C HIS A 141 -7.72 -12.39 15.70
N GLN A 142 -6.84 -12.13 14.74
CA GLN A 142 -7.10 -11.12 13.69
C GLN A 142 -7.54 -11.78 12.39
N SER A 143 -8.44 -11.13 11.64
CA SER A 143 -8.94 -11.66 10.37
C SER A 143 -7.84 -11.56 9.32
N ILE A 144 -7.27 -12.71 8.96
CA ILE A 144 -6.25 -12.83 7.92
C ILE A 144 -6.85 -13.59 6.75
N ASP A 145 -6.89 -12.94 5.59
CA ASP A 145 -7.38 -13.56 4.36
C ASP A 145 -6.29 -13.64 3.30
N TYR A 146 -6.27 -14.75 2.59
CA TYR A 146 -5.32 -15.01 1.51
C TYR A 146 -6.03 -14.90 0.16
N ILE A 147 -5.57 -13.97 -0.66
CA ILE A 147 -6.07 -13.73 -2.00
C ILE A 147 -5.01 -14.22 -2.99
N LEU A 148 -5.37 -15.20 -3.81
CA LEU A 148 -4.40 -15.87 -4.69
C LEU A 148 -4.27 -15.12 -6.02
N GLN A 149 -3.11 -14.49 -6.23
CA GLN A 149 -2.74 -13.96 -7.54
C GLN A 149 -2.14 -15.06 -8.40
N GLN A 150 -2.96 -15.60 -9.33
CA GLN A 150 -2.56 -16.71 -10.20
C GLN A 150 -1.36 -16.41 -11.11
N SER A 151 -1.20 -15.14 -11.52
CA SER A 151 -0.09 -14.71 -12.38
C SER A 151 0.40 -13.31 -12.01
N PRO A 152 1.73 -13.05 -12.05
CA PRO A 152 2.32 -11.79 -11.63
C PRO A 152 2.13 -10.68 -12.69
N LYS A 153 0.89 -10.28 -12.93
CA LYS A 153 0.48 -9.23 -13.89
C LYS A 153 0.67 -7.80 -13.36
N GLY A 154 1.60 -7.62 -12.41
CA GLY A 154 1.91 -6.34 -11.79
C GLY A 154 1.04 -5.97 -10.59
N PHE A 155 1.37 -4.81 -10.01
CA PHE A 155 0.81 -4.32 -8.75
C PHE A 155 -0.68 -3.98 -8.84
N GLY A 156 -1.10 -3.26 -9.90
CA GLY A 156 -2.51 -2.91 -10.07
C GLY A 156 -3.41 -4.13 -10.17
N HIS A 157 -2.95 -5.19 -10.85
CA HIS A 157 -3.66 -6.46 -10.88
C HIS A 157 -3.75 -7.10 -9.49
N ALA A 158 -2.69 -7.04 -8.68
CA ALA A 158 -2.71 -7.59 -7.32
C ALA A 158 -3.79 -6.89 -6.46
N ILE A 159 -3.88 -5.56 -6.52
CA ILE A 159 -4.91 -4.80 -5.80
C ILE A 159 -6.31 -5.11 -6.36
N LEU A 160 -6.44 -5.27 -7.67
CA LEU A 160 -7.73 -5.59 -8.27
C LEU A 160 -8.32 -6.92 -7.77
N GLN A 161 -7.48 -7.92 -7.49
CA GLN A 161 -7.96 -9.19 -6.92
C GLN A 161 -8.66 -9.03 -5.56
N THR A 162 -8.49 -7.89 -4.88
CA THR A 162 -9.09 -7.64 -3.57
C THR A 162 -10.46 -6.98 -3.63
N GLU A 163 -10.97 -6.63 -4.81
CA GLU A 163 -12.23 -5.86 -4.97
C GLU A 163 -13.40 -6.45 -4.17
N GLN A 164 -13.65 -7.75 -4.31
CA GLN A 164 -14.74 -8.45 -3.62
C GLN A 164 -14.56 -8.56 -2.10
N TYR A 165 -13.36 -8.33 -1.58
CA TYR A 165 -13.04 -8.39 -0.15
C TYR A 165 -13.04 -7.02 0.52
N ILE A 166 -12.93 -5.94 -0.28
CA ILE A 166 -12.90 -4.57 0.23
C ILE A 166 -14.31 -4.00 0.45
N ASP A 167 -15.32 -4.48 -0.27
CA ASP A 167 -16.73 -4.06 -0.12
C ASP A 167 -16.98 -2.56 -0.34
N ASN A 168 -16.20 -1.93 -1.22
CA ASN A 168 -16.19 -0.47 -1.43
C ASN A 168 -15.87 0.37 -0.18
N GLU A 169 -15.26 -0.22 0.85
CA GLU A 169 -14.74 0.51 2.01
C GLU A 169 -13.37 1.13 1.69
N PRO A 170 -12.97 2.22 2.37
CA PRO A 170 -11.61 2.71 2.27
C PRO A 170 -10.63 1.69 2.88
N PHE A 171 -9.46 1.53 2.24
CA PHE A 171 -8.48 0.54 2.66
C PHE A 171 -7.06 1.06 2.47
N VAL A 172 -6.14 0.52 3.27
CA VAL A 172 -4.72 0.80 3.14
C VAL A 172 -4.07 -0.22 2.24
N VAL A 173 -3.15 0.21 1.40
CA VAL A 173 -2.20 -0.64 0.69
C VAL A 173 -0.81 -0.41 1.27
N MET A 174 -0.25 -1.45 1.88
CA MET A 174 1.11 -1.46 2.40
C MET A 174 2.00 -2.27 1.47
N LEU A 175 3.17 -1.72 1.11
CA LEU A 175 4.18 -2.46 0.34
C LEU A 175 4.95 -3.37 1.29
N SER A 176 5.10 -4.64 0.91
CA SER A 176 5.70 -5.65 1.78
C SER A 176 7.22 -5.65 1.81
N ASP A 177 7.85 -4.84 0.95
CA ASP A 177 9.30 -4.69 0.87
C ASP A 177 9.80 -3.33 1.35
N HIS A 178 8.92 -2.56 2.00
CA HIS A 178 9.27 -1.32 2.70
C HIS A 178 9.15 -1.51 4.21
N LEU A 179 10.13 -0.99 4.94
CA LEU A 179 10.05 -0.82 6.38
C LEU A 179 9.53 0.59 6.67
N TYR A 180 8.55 0.68 7.56
CA TYR A 180 7.96 1.94 7.99
C TYR A 180 8.56 2.27 9.34
N GLN A 181 9.18 3.44 9.44
CA GLN A 181 9.79 3.92 10.67
C GLN A 181 9.41 5.38 10.87
N SER A 182 8.75 5.64 12.00
CA SER A 182 8.43 6.99 12.42
C SER A 182 9.57 7.61 13.23
N ASN A 183 9.68 8.94 13.16
CA ASN A 183 10.59 9.74 13.98
C ASN A 183 9.91 10.28 15.26
N ASN A 184 8.65 9.91 15.51
CA ASN A 184 7.89 10.30 16.68
C ASN A 184 7.16 9.08 17.28
N ASN A 185 6.35 9.32 18.32
CA ASN A 185 5.62 8.26 19.02
C ASN A 185 4.42 7.69 18.25
N GLN A 186 4.06 8.29 17.11
CA GLN A 186 2.94 7.88 16.27
C GLN A 186 3.46 7.04 15.10
N SER A 187 2.85 5.90 14.81
CA SER A 187 3.25 5.05 13.68
C SER A 187 3.04 5.76 12.32
N CYS A 188 3.71 5.30 11.26
CA CYS A 188 3.49 5.85 9.92
C CYS A 188 2.06 5.58 9.43
N LEU A 189 1.49 4.43 9.79
CA LEU A 189 0.10 4.08 9.50
C LEU A 189 -0.86 5.03 10.20
N GLU A 190 -0.69 5.27 11.49
CA GLU A 190 -1.51 6.24 12.25
C GLU A 190 -1.47 7.63 11.62
N GLN A 191 -0.28 8.11 11.24
CA GLN A 191 -0.13 9.41 10.57
C GLN A 191 -0.90 9.45 9.24
N LEU A 192 -0.87 8.37 8.45
CA LEU A 192 -1.62 8.29 7.20
C LEU A 192 -3.13 8.26 7.43
N LEU A 193 -3.58 7.52 8.45
CA LEU A 193 -4.99 7.44 8.83
C LEU A 193 -5.50 8.81 9.30
N ASP A 194 -4.72 9.53 10.09
CA ASP A 194 -5.07 10.88 10.55
C ASP A 194 -5.14 11.87 9.38
N ALA A 195 -4.19 11.83 8.45
CA ALA A 195 -4.24 12.63 7.24
C ALA A 195 -5.50 12.33 6.40
N TYR A 196 -5.90 11.06 6.29
CA TYR A 196 -7.13 10.68 5.60
C TYR A 196 -8.39 11.17 6.34
N ARG A 197 -8.44 11.03 7.66
CA ARG A 197 -9.57 11.48 8.49
C ARG A 197 -9.75 13.00 8.43
N GLN A 198 -8.65 13.75 8.35
CA GLN A 198 -8.65 15.21 8.20
C GLN A 198 -9.04 15.65 6.78
N ASN A 199 -8.97 14.75 5.79
CA ASN A 199 -9.42 15.04 4.44
C ASN A 199 -10.95 15.00 4.34
N ILE A 200 -11.57 16.18 4.43
CA ILE A 200 -13.03 16.38 4.36
C ILE A 200 -13.63 15.84 3.04
N ALA A 201 -12.84 15.80 1.96
CA ALA A 201 -13.28 15.31 0.66
C ALA A 201 -13.20 13.77 0.52
N GLY A 202 -12.64 13.06 1.51
CA GLY A 202 -12.55 11.59 1.52
C GLY A 202 -11.67 11.02 0.41
N GLU A 203 -10.65 11.77 0.01
CA GLU A 203 -9.80 11.44 -1.12
C GLU A 203 -8.64 10.54 -0.70
N SER A 204 -8.10 9.79 -1.65
CA SER A 204 -6.92 8.96 -1.43
C SER A 204 -5.71 9.77 -0.97
N VAL A 205 -5.00 9.23 0.02
CA VAL A 205 -3.76 9.80 0.55
C VAL A 205 -2.59 8.85 0.35
N MET A 206 -1.40 9.41 0.19
CA MET A 206 -0.17 8.64 -0.01
C MET A 206 0.92 9.17 0.91
N GLY A 207 1.54 8.27 1.67
CA GLY A 207 2.73 8.59 2.45
C GLY A 207 3.96 8.62 1.55
N LEU A 208 4.70 9.73 1.59
CA LEU A 208 5.91 9.96 0.79
C LEU A 208 7.10 10.26 1.68
N THR A 209 8.28 9.84 1.24
CA THR A 209 9.55 10.25 1.84
C THR A 209 10.05 11.49 1.12
N GLY A 210 10.26 12.58 1.86
CA GLY A 210 10.89 13.77 1.32
C GLY A 210 12.32 13.47 0.89
N VAL A 211 12.64 13.77 -0.37
CA VAL A 211 14.01 13.69 -0.90
C VAL A 211 14.56 15.09 -1.11
N MET A 212 15.88 15.23 -1.01
CA MET A 212 16.53 16.49 -1.40
C MET A 212 16.29 16.77 -2.89
N LYS A 213 16.27 18.05 -3.27
CA LYS A 213 16.14 18.46 -4.66
C LYS A 213 17.25 17.80 -5.49
N CYS A 214 16.86 17.03 -6.51
CA CYS A 214 17.75 16.28 -7.38
C CYS A 214 17.54 16.66 -8.85
N SER A 215 18.51 16.36 -9.72
CA SER A 215 18.35 16.56 -11.17
C SER A 215 17.45 15.48 -11.77
N LEU A 216 16.81 15.76 -12.91
CA LEU A 216 15.93 14.79 -13.59
C LEU A 216 16.65 13.47 -13.96
N GLU A 217 17.96 13.51 -14.14
CA GLU A 217 18.79 12.34 -14.43
C GLU A 217 18.93 11.41 -13.21
N GLN A 218 18.86 11.97 -11.99
CA GLN A 218 18.90 11.22 -10.73
C GLN A 218 17.55 10.58 -10.39
N VAL A 219 16.48 10.91 -11.13
CA VAL A 219 15.10 10.41 -10.90
C VAL A 219 14.91 8.97 -11.38
N SER A 220 15.92 8.37 -11.99
CA SER A 220 15.83 7.02 -12.58
C SER A 220 15.52 5.90 -11.58
N GLU A 221 15.75 6.14 -10.28
CA GLU A 221 15.69 5.11 -9.24
C GLU A 221 14.35 5.09 -8.49
N THR A 222 13.60 6.20 -8.49
CA THR A 222 12.36 6.34 -7.69
C THR A 222 11.28 7.15 -8.42
N GLY A 223 10.01 6.85 -8.15
CA GLY A 223 8.91 7.67 -8.66
C GLY A 223 8.80 8.97 -7.86
N LEU A 224 8.94 10.12 -8.51
CA LEU A 224 8.76 11.43 -7.88
C LEU A 224 7.36 12.00 -8.14
N LEU A 225 6.78 12.58 -7.10
CA LEU A 225 5.61 13.44 -7.21
C LEU A 225 6.06 14.90 -7.04
N GLN A 226 5.80 15.71 -8.06
CA GLN A 226 6.07 17.14 -8.03
C GLN A 226 4.79 17.88 -7.63
N SER A 227 4.86 18.64 -6.53
CA SER A 227 3.80 19.55 -6.07
C SER A 227 3.75 20.82 -6.90
#